data_AF-A0A3M6CCB7-F1
#
_entry.id   AF-A0A3M6CCB7-F1
#
_cell.length_a   1.000
_cell.length_b   1.000
_cell.length_c   1.000
_cell.angle_alpha   90.00
_cell.angle_beta   90.00
_cell.angle_gamma   90.00
#
_symmetry.space_group_name_H-M   'P 1'
#
loop_
_entity.id
_entity.type
_entity.pdbx_description
1 polymer ?
#
loop_
_entity_poly.entity_id
_entity_poly.type
_entity_poly.pdbx_seq_one_letter_code
_entity_poly.pdbx_strand_id
1 'polypeptide(L)'
;MAMTSVLLKESCMNRLAIVVGDMKDHGGHVMTGSESHIIDGFPTAHVGCDVICPLHGPTKIISGQNDYLVEGQPLALEGDLTTCGARLVSCQQNFFLVEREFSSEHIPVTPPLKRAYTPVVFAQSCTSST
;
A
#
# COMPACT_ATOMS: atom_id res chain seq x y z
N MET A 1 13.22 -28.63 25.54
CA MET A 1 14.04 -28.31 24.36
C MET A 1 13.76 -26.86 23.99
N ALA A 2 14.47 -25.95 24.65
CA ALA A 2 14.37 -24.51 24.41
C ALA A 2 15.46 -24.17 23.39
N MET A 3 15.05 -23.98 22.14
CA MET A 3 15.89 -23.53 21.05
C MET A 3 15.07 -22.51 20.24
N THR A 4 15.35 -21.24 20.50
CA THR A 4 15.53 -20.20 19.47
C THR A 4 14.42 -19.98 18.43
N SER A 5 13.64 -18.90 18.60
CA SER A 5 13.58 -17.81 17.59
C SER A 5 12.55 -16.74 17.98
N VAL A 6 13.04 -15.71 18.68
CA VAL A 6 12.42 -14.38 18.77
C VAL A 6 12.63 -13.62 17.43
N LEU A 7 12.54 -14.30 16.27
CA LEU A 7 12.97 -13.78 14.95
C LEU A 7 11.98 -14.09 13.82
N LEU A 8 10.69 -13.76 14.00
CA LEU A 8 9.77 -13.52 12.87
C LEU A 8 8.96 -12.23 13.06
N LYS A 9 9.34 -11.38 14.02
CA LYS A 9 8.81 -10.02 14.15
C LYS A 9 9.67 -9.02 13.37
N GLU A 10 10.09 -9.42 12.17
CA GLU A 10 10.91 -8.59 11.26
C GLU A 10 10.21 -8.40 9.91
N SER A 11 8.92 -8.74 9.81
CA SER A 11 8.10 -8.39 8.64
C SER A 11 7.17 -7.19 8.91
N CYS A 12 7.29 -6.51 10.05
CA CYS A 12 6.60 -5.23 10.28
C CYS A 12 7.30 -4.04 9.61
N MET A 13 8.23 -4.30 8.68
CA MET A 13 8.83 -3.28 7.83
C MET A 13 7.72 -2.72 6.95
N ASN A 14 7.22 -1.54 7.32
CA ASN A 14 6.44 -0.56 6.56
C ASN A 14 6.03 -0.96 5.12
N ARG A 15 5.23 -2.03 4.98
CA ARG A 15 4.73 -2.48 3.70
C ARG A 15 3.43 -1.77 3.41
N LEU A 16 3.37 -1.15 2.25
CA LEU A 16 2.18 -0.46 1.79
C LEU A 16 1.06 -1.45 1.49
N ALA A 17 -0.17 -1.00 1.68
CA ALA A 17 -1.34 -1.80 1.34
C ALA A 17 -1.53 -1.78 -0.18
N ILE A 18 -1.80 -2.95 -0.75
CA ILE A 18 -2.08 -3.04 -2.18
C ILE A 18 -3.50 -2.55 -2.44
N VAL A 19 -3.68 -1.78 -3.50
CA VAL A 19 -4.95 -1.25 -3.98
C VAL A 19 -5.20 -1.63 -5.44
N VAL A 20 -6.43 -1.43 -5.90
CA VAL A 20 -6.79 -1.64 -7.31
C VAL A 20 -5.96 -0.74 -8.22
N GLY A 21 -5.42 -1.34 -9.28
CA GLY A 21 -4.51 -0.67 -10.21
C GLY A 21 -3.03 -0.88 -9.93
N ASP A 22 -2.66 -1.38 -8.74
CA ASP A 22 -1.27 -1.71 -8.43
C ASP A 22 -0.72 -2.82 -9.33
N MET A 23 0.60 -2.78 -9.55
CA MET A 23 1.29 -3.67 -10.47
C MET A 23 1.87 -4.91 -9.76
N LYS A 24 2.46 -5.81 -10.56
CA LYS A 24 3.24 -6.95 -10.09
C LYS A 24 4.47 -7.17 -10.98
N ASP A 25 5.44 -7.92 -10.49
CA ASP A 25 6.74 -8.12 -11.17
C ASP A 25 6.64 -8.72 -12.58
N HIS A 26 5.65 -9.57 -12.85
CA HIS A 26 5.39 -10.14 -14.17
C HIS A 26 4.61 -9.19 -15.11
N GLY A 27 4.39 -7.94 -14.69
CA GLY A 27 3.51 -6.98 -15.37
C GLY A 27 2.02 -7.20 -15.08
N GLY A 28 1.16 -6.35 -15.65
CA GLY A 28 -0.29 -6.31 -15.39
C GLY A 28 -0.62 -5.76 -14.01
N HIS A 29 -1.90 -5.84 -13.60
CA HIS A 29 -2.39 -5.10 -12.44
C HIS A 29 -3.49 -5.81 -11.66
N VAL A 30 -3.76 -5.33 -10.45
CA VAL A 30 -4.89 -5.74 -9.59
C VAL A 30 -6.18 -5.16 -10.15
N MET A 31 -7.19 -6.01 -10.35
CA MET A 31 -8.45 -5.66 -11.01
C MET A 31 -9.56 -5.31 -10.02
N THR A 32 -9.63 -6.03 -8.91
CA THR A 32 -10.72 -5.93 -7.93
C THR A 32 -10.17 -5.63 -6.55
N GLY A 33 -10.94 -4.93 -5.75
CA GLY A 33 -10.65 -4.66 -4.35
C GLY A 33 -11.96 -4.48 -3.58
N SER A 34 -11.86 -4.13 -2.31
CA SER A 34 -13.00 -3.93 -1.44
C SER A 34 -13.70 -2.61 -1.72
N GLU A 35 -15.02 -2.65 -1.87
CA GLU A 35 -15.84 -1.45 -2.05
C GLU A 35 -15.96 -0.60 -0.77
N SER A 36 -15.77 -1.24 0.40
CA SER A 36 -15.92 -0.59 1.70
C SER A 36 -14.63 0.03 2.22
N HIS A 37 -13.47 -0.49 1.78
CA HIS A 37 -12.16 -0.06 2.26
C HIS A 37 -11.38 0.63 1.14
N ILE A 38 -11.28 1.95 1.22
CA ILE A 38 -10.65 2.80 0.21
C ILE A 38 -9.47 3.53 0.83
N ILE A 39 -8.30 3.45 0.20
CA ILE A 39 -7.07 4.16 0.61
C ILE A 39 -6.63 5.04 -0.56
N ASP A 40 -6.39 6.32 -0.30
CA ASP A 40 -6.04 7.33 -1.33
C ASP A 40 -7.00 7.37 -2.52
N GLY A 41 -8.28 7.02 -2.30
CA GLY A 41 -9.30 6.98 -3.34
C GLY A 41 -9.35 5.67 -4.15
N PHE A 42 -8.47 4.70 -3.84
CA PHE A 42 -8.45 3.40 -4.50
C PHE A 42 -9.00 2.29 -3.58
N PRO A 43 -9.83 1.37 -4.11
CA PRO A 43 -10.28 0.19 -3.38
C PRO A 43 -9.10 -0.67 -2.93
N THR A 44 -9.13 -1.11 -1.67
CA THR A 44 -8.04 -1.88 -1.07
C THR A 44 -8.14 -3.35 -1.47
N ALA A 45 -7.02 -3.95 -1.87
CA ALA A 45 -6.97 -5.35 -2.25
C ALA A 45 -6.78 -6.26 -1.04
N HIS A 46 -7.40 -7.43 -1.09
CA HIS A 46 -7.29 -8.48 -0.09
C HIS A 46 -7.06 -9.84 -0.75
N VAL A 47 -6.77 -10.85 0.05
CA VAL A 47 -6.65 -12.24 -0.44
C VAL A 47 -7.94 -12.63 -1.17
N GLY A 48 -7.77 -13.25 -2.35
CA GLY A 48 -8.87 -13.65 -3.24
C GLY A 48 -9.21 -12.64 -4.35
N CYS A 49 -8.72 -11.39 -4.28
CA CYS A 49 -8.91 -10.40 -5.34
C CYS A 49 -8.30 -10.88 -6.68
N ASP A 50 -8.95 -10.49 -7.76
CA ASP A 50 -8.55 -10.79 -9.13
C ASP A 50 -7.41 -9.89 -9.60
N VAL A 51 -6.46 -10.50 -10.29
CA VAL A 51 -5.24 -9.87 -10.80
C VAL A 51 -4.99 -10.39 -12.22
N ILE A 52 -4.70 -9.50 -13.17
CA ILE A 52 -4.47 -9.91 -14.56
C ILE A 52 -2.97 -10.00 -14.86
N CYS A 53 -2.43 -11.19 -15.07
CA CYS A 53 -1.03 -11.39 -15.48
C CYS A 53 -0.94 -11.48 -17.02
N PRO A 54 -0.10 -10.67 -17.70
CA PRO A 54 0.04 -10.77 -19.15
C PRO A 54 0.70 -12.08 -19.58
N LEU A 55 1.45 -12.74 -18.69
CA LEU A 55 2.13 -14.01 -18.97
C LEU A 55 1.26 -15.24 -18.71
N HIS A 56 0.38 -15.21 -17.70
CA HIS A 56 -0.37 -16.39 -17.22
C HIS A 56 -1.89 -16.22 -17.26
N GLY A 57 -2.39 -15.05 -17.66
CA GLY A 57 -3.81 -14.72 -17.68
C GLY A 57 -4.36 -14.33 -16.30
N PRO A 58 -5.67 -14.59 -16.03
CA PRO A 58 -6.31 -14.22 -14.78
C PRO A 58 -5.75 -15.03 -13.61
N THR A 59 -5.42 -14.33 -12.54
CA THR A 59 -4.76 -14.84 -11.33
C THR A 59 -5.41 -14.22 -10.09
N LYS A 60 -5.09 -14.75 -8.90
CA LYS A 60 -5.64 -14.23 -7.63
C LYS A 60 -4.54 -13.95 -6.61
N ILE A 61 -4.80 -13.04 -5.68
CA ILE A 61 -3.93 -12.81 -4.52
C ILE A 61 -4.08 -13.98 -3.54
N ILE A 62 -2.96 -14.59 -3.13
CA ILE A 62 -2.96 -15.78 -2.26
C ILE A 62 -2.27 -15.53 -0.91
N SER A 63 -1.58 -14.41 -0.75
CA SER A 63 -0.89 -14.03 0.48
C SER A 63 -1.39 -12.67 0.96
N GLY A 64 -1.42 -12.50 2.27
CA GLY A 64 -1.87 -11.28 2.95
C GLY A 64 -1.50 -11.29 4.43
N GLN A 65 -1.65 -10.15 5.10
CA GLN A 65 -1.47 -10.03 6.54
C GLN A 65 -2.77 -10.28 7.29
N ASN A 66 -2.72 -11.17 8.27
CA ASN A 66 -3.90 -11.57 9.04
C ASN A 66 -4.25 -10.60 10.19
N ASP A 67 -3.35 -9.65 10.49
CA ASP A 67 -3.57 -8.63 11.54
C ASP A 67 -4.62 -7.59 11.12
N TYR A 68 -4.83 -7.41 9.80
CA TYR A 68 -5.84 -6.51 9.26
C TYR A 68 -6.73 -7.27 8.27
N LEU A 69 -8.02 -7.33 8.58
CA LEU A 69 -9.01 -8.04 7.77
C LEU A 69 -9.90 -7.04 7.03
N VAL A 70 -9.96 -7.18 5.72
CA VAL A 70 -10.88 -6.46 4.84
C VAL A 70 -11.92 -7.45 4.37
N GLU A 71 -13.20 -7.20 4.70
CA GLU A 71 -14.32 -8.10 4.37
C GLU A 71 -14.11 -9.55 4.83
N GLY A 72 -13.43 -9.71 5.98
CA GLY A 72 -13.11 -11.01 6.56
C GLY A 72 -11.98 -11.77 5.84
N GLN A 73 -11.28 -11.13 4.90
CA GLN A 73 -10.09 -11.67 4.24
C GLN A 73 -8.83 -10.89 4.65
N PRO A 74 -7.66 -11.54 4.72
CA PRO A 74 -6.39 -10.86 5.00
C PRO A 74 -6.07 -9.76 3.98
N LEU A 75 -5.60 -8.62 4.48
CA LEU A 75 -5.17 -7.49 3.64
C LEU A 75 -3.94 -7.87 2.80
N ALA A 76 -3.94 -7.52 1.52
CA ALA A 76 -2.77 -7.69 0.67
C ALA A 76 -1.78 -6.52 0.88
N LEU A 77 -0.52 -6.84 1.12
CA LEU A 77 0.57 -5.89 1.29
C LEU A 77 1.62 -6.02 0.18
N GLU A 78 2.46 -5.00 0.05
CA GLU A 78 3.60 -5.03 -0.84
C GLU A 78 4.48 -6.26 -0.62
N GLY A 79 4.82 -6.94 -1.73
CA GLY A 79 5.60 -8.16 -1.74
C GLY A 79 4.79 -9.45 -1.53
N ASP A 80 3.48 -9.37 -1.33
CA ASP A 80 2.60 -10.53 -1.32
C ASP A 80 2.47 -11.18 -2.69
N LEU A 81 2.11 -12.47 -2.68
CA LEU A 81 2.13 -13.33 -3.86
C LEU A 81 0.75 -13.50 -4.48
N THR A 82 0.77 -13.71 -5.79
CA THR A 82 -0.38 -14.14 -6.59
C THR A 82 -0.28 -15.64 -6.95
N THR A 83 -1.37 -16.23 -7.44
CA THR A 83 -1.41 -17.65 -7.86
C THR A 83 -0.38 -18.02 -8.92
N CYS A 84 0.07 -17.07 -9.75
CA CYS A 84 1.15 -17.30 -10.73
C CYS A 84 2.56 -17.09 -10.16
N GLY A 85 2.69 -16.82 -8.85
CA GLY A 85 3.96 -16.60 -8.16
C GLY A 85 4.55 -15.20 -8.33
N ALA A 86 3.85 -14.28 -8.99
CA ALA A 86 4.29 -12.88 -9.09
C ALA A 86 4.07 -12.15 -7.76
N ARG A 87 4.97 -11.21 -7.42
CA ARG A 87 4.86 -10.37 -6.24
C ARG A 87 4.18 -9.03 -6.56
N LEU A 88 3.35 -8.56 -5.65
CA LEU A 88 2.62 -7.30 -5.76
C LEU A 88 3.52 -6.12 -5.40
N VAL A 89 3.37 -5.02 -6.14
CA VAL A 89 4.15 -3.79 -5.99
C VAL A 89 3.17 -2.62 -5.84
N SER A 90 3.24 -1.91 -4.70
CA SER A 90 2.43 -0.71 -4.48
C SER A 90 2.96 0.43 -5.33
N CYS A 91 2.14 0.97 -6.22
CA CYS A 91 2.51 2.09 -7.10
C CYS A 91 1.43 3.19 -7.18
N GLN A 92 0.22 2.92 -6.69
CA GLN A 92 -0.90 3.87 -6.71
C GLN A 92 -0.89 4.81 -5.51
N GLN A 93 -0.46 4.32 -4.34
CA GLN A 93 -0.47 5.09 -3.10
C GLN A 93 0.72 6.05 -3.05
N ASN A 94 0.48 7.32 -2.74
CA ASN A 94 1.52 8.32 -2.61
C ASN A 94 1.89 8.49 -1.13
N PHE A 95 2.82 7.70 -0.63
CA PHE A 95 3.31 7.87 0.73
C PHE A 95 4.49 8.84 0.76
N PHE A 96 4.28 10.05 1.28
CA PHE A 96 5.39 10.91 1.70
C PHE A 96 5.91 10.41 3.05
N LEU A 97 6.88 9.49 3.00
CA LEU A 97 7.53 8.97 4.19
C LEU A 97 8.55 10.00 4.68
N VAL A 98 8.25 10.70 5.78
CA VAL A 98 9.32 11.31 6.59
C VAL A 98 9.81 10.21 7.52
N GLU A 99 10.93 9.60 7.18
CA GLU A 99 11.63 8.67 8.06
C GLU A 99 12.10 9.43 9.30
N ARG A 100 11.30 9.43 10.37
CA ARG A 100 11.83 9.67 11.71
C ARG A 100 12.18 8.31 12.29
N GLU A 101 13.49 8.05 12.32
CA GLU A 101 14.12 6.94 13.04
C GLU A 101 13.38 6.65 14.35
N PHE A 102 12.79 5.45 14.44
CA PHE A 102 12.13 4.99 15.65
C PHE A 102 13.20 4.49 16.62
N SER A 103 13.97 5.42 17.19
CA SER A 103 14.72 5.10 18.41
C SER A 103 13.71 5.00 19.53
N SER A 104 13.45 3.76 19.95
CA SER A 104 12.63 3.42 21.10
C SER A 104 13.17 4.13 22.35
N GLU A 105 12.63 5.29 22.70
CA GLU A 105 12.55 5.73 24.09
C GLU A 105 11.31 6.61 24.31
N HIS A 106 10.62 6.26 25.39
CA HIS A 106 9.33 6.74 25.85
C HIS A 106 9.36 8.24 26.16
N ILE A 107 8.55 9.07 25.47
CA ILE A 107 8.34 10.48 25.87
C ILE A 107 6.85 10.83 25.72
N PRO A 108 6.19 11.35 26.79
CA PRO A 108 4.79 11.74 26.73
C PRO A 108 4.62 13.09 26.02
N VAL A 109 3.36 13.50 25.90
CA VAL A 109 2.82 14.85 25.71
C VAL A 109 2.47 15.35 24.30
N THR A 110 1.15 15.49 24.17
CA THR A 110 0.35 16.61 23.62
C THR A 110 0.05 16.66 22.12
N PRO A 111 -1.21 17.02 21.76
CA PRO A 111 -1.68 17.02 20.38
C PRO A 111 -1.27 18.30 19.64
N PRO A 112 -0.72 18.25 18.41
CA PRO A 112 -0.55 19.44 17.62
C PRO A 112 -1.63 19.58 16.53
N LEU A 113 -2.52 20.52 16.82
CA LEU A 113 -3.02 21.62 15.99
C LEU A 113 -3.07 21.49 14.45
N LYS A 114 -4.29 21.75 13.96
CA LYS A 114 -4.76 21.96 12.58
C LYS A 114 -3.91 23.01 11.83
N ARG A 115 -3.48 22.72 10.59
CA ARG A 115 -3.10 23.76 9.60
C ARG A 115 -3.17 23.19 8.18
N ALA A 116 -4.26 23.46 7.46
CA ALA A 116 -4.41 24.51 6.45
C ALA A 116 -3.63 24.22 5.15
N TYR A 117 -4.35 23.65 4.18
CA TYR A 117 -3.92 23.41 2.81
C TYR A 117 -3.97 24.73 2.02
N THR A 118 -2.84 25.17 1.46
CA THR A 118 -2.80 26.25 0.45
C THR A 118 -2.61 25.63 -0.93
N PRO A 119 -3.52 25.85 -1.90
CA PRO A 119 -3.30 25.37 -3.26
C PRO A 119 -2.26 26.24 -3.99
N VAL A 120 -1.30 25.60 -4.65
CA VAL A 120 -0.38 26.23 -5.59
C VAL A 120 -1.15 26.50 -6.89
N VAL A 121 -1.47 27.76 -7.14
CA VAL A 121 -2.02 28.23 -8.41
C VAL A 121 -0.83 28.53 -9.33
N PHE A 122 -0.65 27.75 -10.40
CA PHE A 122 0.31 28.08 -11.44
C PHE A 122 -0.29 29.17 -12.35
N ALA A 123 0.13 30.42 -12.12
CA ALA A 123 -0.06 31.50 -13.06
C ALA A 123 0.98 31.38 -14.18
N GLN A 124 0.55 31.23 -15.43
CA GLN A 124 1.41 31.51 -16.59
C GLN A 124 1.20 32.97 -17.01
N SER A 125 2.27 33.72 -16.89
CA SER A 125 2.39 35.15 -17.16
C SER A 125 2.48 35.48 -18.65
N CYS A 126 1.65 36.45 -19.04
CA CYS A 126 1.86 37.57 -19.97
C CYS A 126 2.98 37.50 -21.02
N THR A 127 2.65 37.81 -22.29
CA THR A 127 3.35 38.86 -23.08
C THR A 127 2.41 39.50 -24.11
N SER A 128 2.55 40.81 -24.23
CA SER A 128 1.70 41.81 -24.89
C SER A 128 2.03 42.04 -26.38
N SER A 129 1.27 42.97 -26.98
CA SER A 129 1.52 43.79 -28.20
C SER A 129 1.38 43.08 -29.55
N THR A 130 0.59 43.57 -30.52
CA THR A 130 0.46 44.97 -31.01
C THR A 130 -0.98 45.31 -31.36
#